data_AF-A0A2E5S6C7-F1
#
_entry.id   AF-A0A2E5S6C7-F1
#
_cell.length_a   1.000
_cell.length_b   1.000
_cell.length_c   1.000
_cell.angle_alpha   90.00
_cell.angle_beta   90.00
_cell.angle_gamma   90.00
#
_symmetry.space_group_name_H-M   'P 1'
#
loop_
_entity.id
_entity.type
_entity.pdbx_description
1 polymer ?
#
loop_
_entity_poly.entity_id
_entity_poly.type
_entity_poly.pdbx_seq_one_letter_code
_entity_poly.pdbx_strand_id
1 'polypeptide(L)'
;MKPIRGALTFILVLSLSAGSVLALPPLESPVERARNSDVVIHAAVTAQQQISLNSVISAVQLSIMVRQVLKSPSTFKAMKLKSLNFLVTPNSFESGLREAPGPGEWLIFLRLTEHTVGNKTYVIPVLYSPEAFAFHRYDEKIATEIRKLP
;
A
#
# COMPACT_ATOMS: atom_id res chain seq x y z
N MET A 1 8.91 -70.10 -4.95
CA MET A 1 7.52 -70.25 -5.45
C MET A 1 6.75 -68.96 -5.15
N LYS A 2 6.24 -68.26 -6.18
CA LYS A 2 5.27 -67.14 -6.14
C LYS A 2 3.83 -67.69 -6.00
N PRO A 3 2.73 -66.90 -5.90
CA PRO A 3 2.49 -65.48 -5.51
C PRO A 3 1.36 -65.37 -4.43
N ILE A 4 0.85 -64.20 -3.98
CA ILE A 4 -0.38 -63.56 -4.50
C ILE A 4 -0.70 -62.26 -3.73
N ARG A 5 -0.74 -61.16 -4.50
CA ARG A 5 -1.72 -60.05 -4.54
C ARG A 5 -2.33 -59.56 -3.21
N GLY A 6 -1.91 -58.36 -2.84
CA GLY A 6 -2.70 -57.41 -2.03
C GLY A 6 -2.66 -56.05 -2.72
N ALA A 7 -3.24 -55.96 -3.91
CA ALA A 7 -3.58 -54.67 -4.50
C ALA A 7 -4.82 -54.16 -3.76
N LEU A 8 -4.64 -53.21 -2.85
CA LEU A 8 -5.71 -52.28 -2.54
C LEU A 8 -5.09 -50.88 -2.45
N THR A 9 -4.91 -50.36 -3.65
CA THR A 9 -4.82 -48.96 -4.02
C THR A 9 -5.88 -48.15 -3.25
N PHE A 10 -5.61 -47.81 -2.00
CA PHE A 10 -6.34 -46.78 -1.29
C PHE A 10 -5.75 -45.45 -1.77
N ILE A 11 -6.20 -45.03 -2.96
CA ILE A 11 -6.13 -43.64 -3.39
C ILE A 11 -6.96 -42.88 -2.35
N LEU A 12 -6.31 -42.51 -1.26
CA LEU A 12 -6.77 -41.42 -0.42
C LEU A 12 -6.61 -40.19 -1.30
N VAL A 13 -7.68 -39.89 -2.04
CA VAL A 13 -7.88 -38.61 -2.71
C VAL A 13 -7.73 -37.57 -1.61
N LEU A 14 -6.52 -37.03 -1.48
CA LEU A 14 -6.25 -35.82 -0.74
C LEU A 14 -6.95 -34.74 -1.57
N SER A 15 -8.23 -34.56 -1.30
CA SER A 15 -8.98 -33.37 -1.64
C SER A 15 -8.24 -32.21 -0.99
N LEU A 16 -7.26 -31.66 -1.73
CA LEU A 16 -6.76 -30.31 -1.53
C LEU A 16 -7.99 -29.43 -1.71
N SER A 17 -8.68 -29.20 -0.60
CA SER A 17 -9.50 -28.03 -0.40
C SER A 17 -8.61 -26.85 -0.76
N ALA A 18 -8.85 -26.30 -1.95
CA ALA A 18 -8.51 -24.94 -2.29
C ALA A 18 -9.29 -24.03 -1.34
N GLY A 19 -8.89 -24.02 -0.07
CA GLY A 19 -9.18 -22.92 0.82
C GLY A 19 -8.47 -21.74 0.18
N SER A 20 -9.25 -20.80 -0.34
CA SER A 20 -8.82 -19.43 -0.57
C SER A 20 -8.23 -18.96 0.75
N VAL A 21 -6.92 -19.17 0.91
CA VAL A 21 -6.15 -18.59 1.99
C VAL A 21 -6.36 -17.10 1.80
N LEU A 22 -7.04 -16.46 2.75
CA LEU A 22 -7.03 -15.02 2.97
C LEU A 22 -5.57 -14.68 3.30
N ALA A 23 -4.71 -14.78 2.31
CA ALA A 23 -3.29 -14.58 2.43
C ALA A 23 -3.11 -13.08 2.52
N LEU A 24 -2.53 -12.63 3.64
CA LEU A 24 -2.01 -11.28 3.76
C LEU A 24 -1.19 -10.99 2.49
N PRO A 25 -1.34 -9.79 1.89
CA PRO A 25 -0.55 -9.45 0.72
C PRO A 25 0.94 -9.64 1.07
N PRO A 26 1.74 -10.22 0.15
CA PRO A 26 3.14 -10.51 0.43
C PRO A 26 3.84 -9.21 0.86
N LEU A 27 4.62 -9.29 1.94
CA LEU A 27 5.35 -8.13 2.44
C LEU A 27 6.39 -7.71 1.39
N GLU A 28 6.09 -6.63 0.68
CA GLU A 28 6.96 -6.07 -0.35
C GLU A 28 7.97 -5.11 0.29
N SER A 29 9.24 -5.19 -0.12
CA SER A 29 10.27 -4.30 0.40
C SER A 29 9.95 -2.83 0.07
N PRO A 30 10.37 -1.85 0.88
CA PRO A 30 10.18 -0.43 0.57
C PRO A 30 10.70 -0.01 -0.80
N VAL A 31 11.78 -0.62 -1.29
CA VAL A 31 12.36 -0.31 -2.61
C VAL A 31 11.49 -0.87 -3.74
N GLU A 32 10.98 -2.09 -3.60
CA GLU A 32 10.06 -2.67 -4.59
C GLU A 32 8.74 -1.89 -4.64
N ARG A 33 8.19 -1.50 -3.48
CA ARG A 33 7.02 -0.59 -3.42
C ARG A 33 7.27 0.72 -4.15
N ALA A 34 8.48 1.29 -4.03
CA ALA A 34 8.87 2.48 -4.77
C ALA A 34 8.96 2.25 -6.29
N ARG A 35 9.39 1.07 -6.75
CA ARG A 35 9.37 0.73 -8.18
C ARG A 35 7.94 0.75 -8.71
N ASN A 36 7.01 0.21 -7.94
CA ASN A 36 5.59 0.07 -8.32
C ASN A 36 4.71 1.29 -8.02
N SER A 37 5.29 2.34 -7.44
CA SER A 37 4.64 3.63 -7.16
C SER A 37 4.98 4.66 -8.23
N ASP A 38 4.05 5.57 -8.53
CA ASP A 38 4.31 6.69 -9.46
C ASP A 38 5.07 7.81 -8.75
N VAL A 39 4.74 8.03 -7.47
CA VAL A 39 5.31 9.10 -6.65
C VAL A 39 5.76 8.53 -5.31
N VAL A 40 6.97 8.89 -4.89
CA VAL A 40 7.51 8.57 -3.57
C VAL A 40 8.09 9.84 -2.96
N ILE A 41 7.63 10.18 -1.76
CA ILE A 41 8.04 11.37 -1.02
C ILE A 41 8.53 11.02 0.37
N HIS A 42 9.54 11.78 0.82
CA HIS A 42 9.86 11.92 2.22
C HIS A 42 9.07 13.12 2.76
N ALA A 43 8.21 12.89 3.75
CA ALA A 43 7.40 13.94 4.34
C ALA A 43 7.24 13.79 5.84
N ALA A 44 7.13 14.93 6.51
CA ALA A 44 6.76 15.01 7.92
C ALA A 44 5.23 15.01 8.04
N VAL A 45 4.68 14.10 8.82
CA VAL A 45 3.28 14.16 9.27
C VAL A 45 3.20 15.18 10.41
N THR A 46 2.39 16.23 10.19
CA THR A 46 2.27 17.37 11.11
C THR A 46 0.96 17.35 11.90
N ALA A 47 -0.11 16.86 11.29
CA ALA A 47 -1.41 16.71 11.95
C ALA A 47 -2.22 15.60 11.27
N GLN A 48 -3.17 15.04 12.02
CA GLN A 48 -4.12 14.07 11.53
C GLN A 48 -5.51 14.44 12.03
N GLN A 49 -6.49 14.39 11.14
CA GLN A 49 -7.91 14.45 11.50
C GLN A 49 -8.57 13.16 11.02
N GLN A 50 -9.29 12.49 11.91
CA GLN A 50 -10.03 11.27 11.59
C GLN A 50 -11.50 11.46 11.93
N ILE A 51 -12.36 11.10 10.98
CA ILE A 51 -13.82 11.17 11.10
C ILE A 51 -14.36 9.77 10.88
N SER A 52 -15.06 9.24 11.87
CA SER A 52 -15.75 7.95 11.73
C SER A 52 -16.92 8.11 10.74
N LEU A 53 -16.92 7.32 9.66
CA LEU A 53 -18.03 7.28 8.71
C LEU A 53 -19.08 6.24 9.12
N ASN A 54 -18.63 5.13 9.69
CA ASN A 54 -19.46 4.08 10.29
C ASN A 54 -18.62 3.24 11.27
N SER A 55 -19.18 2.14 11.79
CA SER A 55 -18.51 1.26 12.76
C SER A 55 -17.26 0.53 12.24
N VAL A 56 -16.97 0.60 10.93
CA VAL A 56 -15.89 -0.18 10.27
C VAL A 56 -14.92 0.72 9.48
N ILE A 57 -15.37 1.89 9.02
CA ILE A 57 -14.61 2.79 8.13
C ILE A 57 -14.49 4.17 8.77
N SER A 58 -13.28 4.73 8.76
CA SER A 58 -13.04 6.14 9.06
C SER A 58 -12.38 6.84 7.86
N ALA A 59 -12.77 8.10 7.61
CA ALA A 59 -12.05 8.99 6.73
C ALA A 59 -10.91 9.67 7.50
N VAL A 60 -9.73 9.74 6.88
CA VAL A 60 -8.56 10.40 7.43
C VAL A 60 -8.09 11.48 6.49
N GLN A 61 -7.89 12.67 7.05
CA GLN A 61 -7.13 13.75 6.43
C GLN A 61 -5.80 13.89 7.17
N LEU A 62 -4.71 13.60 6.46
CA LEU A 62 -3.36 13.65 6.96
C LEU A 62 -2.65 14.91 6.43
N SER A 63 -2.26 15.82 7.32
CA SER A 63 -1.49 17.01 6.94
C SER A 63 0.00 16.68 6.92
N ILE A 64 0.64 16.95 5.79
CA ILE A 64 2.04 16.60 5.55
C ILE A 64 2.84 17.82 5.09
N MET A 65 4.13 17.79 5.39
CA MET A 65 5.12 18.72 4.86
C MET A 65 6.17 17.93 4.10
N VAL A 66 6.17 18.05 2.77
CA VAL A 66 7.13 17.34 1.92
C VAL A 66 8.52 17.91 2.14
N ARG A 67 9.44 17.06 2.61
CA ARG A 67 10.86 17.37 2.80
C ARG A 67 11.63 17.18 1.51
N GLN A 68 11.34 16.07 0.83
CA GLN A 68 12.03 15.69 -0.39
C GLN A 68 11.14 14.81 -1.27
N VAL A 69 11.24 15.00 -2.59
CA VAL A 69 10.67 14.09 -3.59
C VAL A 69 11.76 13.10 -3.99
N LEU A 70 11.47 11.81 -3.85
CA LEU A 70 12.41 10.73 -4.17
C LEU A 70 12.13 10.13 -5.55
N LYS A 71 10.85 10.09 -5.94
CA LYS A 71 10.36 9.67 -7.27
C LYS A 71 9.09 10.44 -7.60
N SER A 72 8.97 10.97 -8.81
CA SER A 72 7.75 11.60 -9.31
C SER A 72 7.88 11.85 -10.82
N PRO A 73 6.81 11.71 -11.62
CA PRO A 73 6.82 12.23 -12.99
C PRO A 73 6.94 13.75 -12.97
N SER A 74 7.56 14.31 -14.01
CA SER A 74 7.81 15.75 -14.15
C SER A 74 6.53 16.59 -14.27
N THR A 75 5.42 15.97 -14.67
CA THR A 75 4.10 16.59 -14.78
C THR A 75 3.43 16.82 -13.42
N PHE A 76 3.82 16.08 -12.38
CA PHE A 76 3.22 16.16 -11.06
C PHE A 76 4.10 16.94 -10.08
N LYS A 77 3.53 17.98 -9.46
CA LYS A 77 4.25 18.86 -8.53
C LYS A 77 4.20 18.33 -7.09
N ALA A 78 4.86 17.20 -6.84
CA ALA A 78 4.83 16.52 -5.53
C ALA A 78 5.24 17.41 -4.34
N MET A 79 6.20 18.34 -4.51
CA MET A 79 6.59 19.30 -3.46
C MET A 79 5.45 20.22 -2.99
N LYS A 80 4.38 20.38 -3.77
CA LYS A 80 3.22 21.23 -3.41
C LYS A 80 2.15 20.48 -2.64
N LEU A 81 2.30 19.17 -2.44
CA LEU A 81 1.34 18.36 -1.70
C LEU A 81 1.37 18.75 -0.21
N LYS A 82 0.20 19.03 0.36
CA LYS A 82 0.05 19.47 1.77
C LYS A 82 -0.81 18.53 2.61
N SER A 83 -1.64 17.73 1.96
CA SER A 83 -2.54 16.82 2.64
C SER A 83 -2.81 15.58 1.80
N LEU A 84 -3.06 14.48 2.48
CA LEU A 84 -3.54 13.22 1.91
C LEU A 84 -4.88 12.88 2.53
N ASN A 85 -5.83 12.46 1.70
CA ASN A 85 -7.14 12.02 2.15
C ASN A 85 -7.32 10.56 1.76
N PHE A 86 -7.64 9.71 2.73
CA PHE A 86 -7.81 8.27 2.50
C PHE A 86 -8.76 7.68 3.54
N LEU A 87 -9.15 6.43 3.33
CA LEU A 87 -9.98 5.68 4.26
C LEU A 87 -9.09 4.75 5.08
N VAL A 88 -9.47 4.53 6.33
CA VAL A 88 -8.90 3.47 7.16
C VAL A 88 -9.99 2.51 7.60
N THR A 89 -9.63 1.24 7.66
CA THR A 89 -10.52 0.14 8.06
C THR A 89 -9.86 -0.63 9.21
N PRO A 90 -10.03 -0.19 10.47
CA PRO A 90 -9.28 -0.75 11.61
C PRO A 90 -9.43 -2.27 11.77
N ASN A 91 -10.60 -2.79 11.40
CA ASN A 91 -10.94 -4.21 11.52
C ASN A 91 -10.70 -5.01 10.24
N SER A 92 -10.19 -4.39 9.17
CA SER A 92 -9.83 -5.12 7.95
C SER A 92 -8.52 -5.89 8.17
N PHE A 93 -8.51 -7.15 7.77
CA PHE A 93 -7.30 -7.96 7.65
C PHE A 93 -6.76 -7.97 6.22
N GLU A 94 -7.43 -7.27 5.30
CA GLU A 94 -7.03 -7.15 3.91
C GLU A 94 -6.02 -6.01 3.68
N SER A 95 -5.77 -5.68 2.42
CA SER A 95 -4.92 -4.61 1.89
C SER A 95 -5.17 -3.20 2.44
N GLY A 96 -6.18 -2.98 3.28
CA GLY A 96 -6.58 -1.67 3.80
C GLY A 96 -5.66 -1.18 4.91
N LEU A 97 -5.48 0.14 5.00
CA LEU A 97 -4.74 0.73 6.10
C LEU A 97 -5.57 0.67 7.39
N ARG A 98 -5.01 0.05 8.44
CA ARG A 98 -5.69 -0.13 9.73
C ARG A 98 -5.69 1.12 10.59
N GLU A 99 -4.59 1.86 10.51
CA GLU A 99 -4.35 3.05 11.29
C GLU A 99 -3.58 4.05 10.44
N ALA A 100 -3.92 5.32 10.57
CA ALA A 100 -3.18 6.38 9.94
C ALA A 100 -1.81 6.55 10.61
N PRO A 101 -0.77 6.95 9.85
CA PRO A 101 0.55 7.22 10.43
C PRO A 101 0.47 8.39 11.41
N GLY A 102 0.94 8.18 12.63
CA GLY A 102 1.12 9.26 13.60
C GLY A 102 2.20 10.27 13.20
N PRO A 103 2.41 11.32 14.01
CA PRO A 103 3.43 12.34 13.75
C PRO A 103 4.84 11.76 13.54
N GLY A 104 5.64 12.47 12.74
CA GLY A 104 7.04 12.13 12.46
C GLY A 104 7.37 12.08 10.97
N GLU A 105 8.56 11.58 10.65
CA GLU A 105 9.08 11.53 9.28
C GLU A 105 8.79 10.16 8.63
N TRP A 106 8.24 10.19 7.41
CA TRP A 106 7.76 9.02 6.69
C TRP A 106 8.19 9.05 5.22
N LEU A 107 8.43 7.86 4.68
CA LEU A 107 8.32 7.58 3.25
C LEU A 107 6.85 7.30 2.94
N ILE A 108 6.31 8.02 1.96
CA ILE A 108 4.92 7.87 1.51
C ILE A 108 4.93 7.45 0.04
N PHE A 109 4.24 6.35 -0.24
CA PHE A 109 4.14 5.72 -1.55
C PHE A 109 2.77 6.03 -2.14
N LEU A 110 2.75 6.62 -3.34
CA LEU A 110 1.54 7.12 -3.98
C LEU A 110 1.45 6.61 -5.43
N ARG A 111 0.21 6.42 -5.87
CA ARG A 111 -0.13 6.28 -7.29
C ARG A 111 -0.88 7.49 -7.79
N LEU A 112 -0.74 7.78 -9.07
CA LEU A 112 -1.46 8.86 -9.73
C LEU A 112 -2.64 8.26 -10.50
N THR A 113 -3.85 8.66 -10.16
CA THR A 113 -5.05 8.28 -10.89
C THR A 113 -5.60 9.48 -11.65
N GLU A 114 -6.03 9.25 -12.88
CA GLU A 114 -6.72 10.28 -13.65
C GLU A 114 -8.22 10.18 -13.40
N HIS A 115 -8.82 11.31 -13.04
CA HIS A 115 -10.26 11.45 -12.86
C HIS A 115 -10.78 12.56 -13.75
N THR A 116 -11.72 12.22 -14.62
CA THR A 116 -12.39 13.19 -15.49
C THR A 116 -13.69 13.63 -14.83
N VAL A 117 -13.83 14.93 -14.58
CA VAL A 117 -15.04 15.54 -14.03
C VAL A 117 -15.53 16.60 -15.02
N GLY A 118 -16.63 16.29 -15.72
CA GLY A 118 -17.08 17.07 -16.88
C GLY A 118 -16.07 16.98 -18.03
N ASN A 119 -15.62 18.11 -18.56
CA ASN A 119 -14.63 18.18 -19.64
C ASN A 119 -13.18 18.40 -19.15
N LYS A 120 -12.91 18.20 -17.86
CA LYS A 120 -11.56 18.41 -17.28
C LYS A 120 -11.04 17.12 -16.65
N THR A 121 -9.81 16.77 -16.98
CA THR A 121 -9.07 15.65 -16.39
C THR A 121 -8.17 16.17 -15.27
N TYR A 122 -8.26 15.54 -14.10
CA TYR A 122 -7.46 15.83 -12.92
C TYR A 122 -6.59 14.63 -12.60
N VAL A 123 -5.31 14.88 -12.30
CA VAL A 123 -4.40 13.87 -11.78
C VAL A 123 -4.46 13.93 -10.25
N ILE A 124 -4.93 12.86 -9.63
CA ILE A 124 -5.15 12.76 -8.19
C ILE A 124 -4.15 11.77 -7.60
N PRO A 125 -3.35 12.16 -6.59
CA PRO A 125 -2.54 11.22 -5.86
C PRO A 125 -3.41 10.40 -4.90
N VAL A 126 -3.31 9.07 -4.99
CA VAL A 126 -3.93 8.10 -4.09
C VAL A 126 -2.85 7.27 -3.41
N LEU A 127 -3.17 6.63 -2.29
CA LEU A 127 -2.23 5.74 -1.61
C LEU A 127 -1.84 4.55 -2.51
N TYR A 128 -0.60 4.09 -2.40
CA TYR A 128 -0.16 2.84 -3.00
C TYR A 128 -1.05 1.67 -2.51
N SER A 129 -1.38 0.74 -3.40
CA SER A 129 -2.12 -0.47 -3.05
C SER A 129 -1.17 -1.67 -2.99
N PRO A 130 -1.20 -2.48 -1.91
CA PRO A 130 -2.10 -2.39 -0.77
C PRO A 130 -1.78 -1.18 0.14
N GLU A 131 -2.82 -0.49 0.60
CA GLU A 131 -2.74 0.74 1.42
C GLU A 131 -2.04 0.51 2.77
N ALA A 132 -2.13 -0.71 3.31
CA ALA A 132 -1.37 -1.14 4.47
C ALA A 132 0.14 -0.90 4.33
N PHE A 133 0.64 -0.82 3.09
CA PHE A 133 2.03 -0.58 2.76
C PHE A 133 2.27 0.80 2.12
N ALA A 134 1.34 1.74 2.19
CA ALA A 134 1.52 3.08 1.64
C ALA A 134 2.45 3.97 2.48
N PHE A 135 2.78 3.55 3.72
CA PHE A 135 3.65 4.29 4.63
C PHE A 135 4.81 3.41 5.11
N HIS A 136 5.96 4.04 5.30
CA HIS A 136 7.12 3.43 5.94
C HIS A 136 7.89 4.50 6.71
N ARG A 137 8.45 4.17 7.88
CA ARG A 137 9.27 5.14 8.62
C ARG A 137 10.46 5.57 7.78
N TYR A 138 10.84 6.83 7.89
CA TYR A 138 11.96 7.35 7.11
C TYR A 138 13.28 6.68 7.51
N ASP A 139 14.03 6.24 6.50
CA ASP A 139 15.40 5.77 6.62
C ASP A 139 16.19 6.28 5.40
N GLU A 140 17.30 6.99 5.65
CA GLU A 140 18.13 7.58 4.60
C GLU A 140 18.76 6.53 3.67
N LYS A 141 19.07 5.34 4.17
CA LYS A 141 19.64 4.26 3.35
C LYS A 141 18.62 3.80 2.32
N ILE A 142 17.38 3.61 2.74
CA ILE A 142 16.27 3.25 1.86
C ILE A 142 15.99 4.37 0.87
N ALA A 143 15.93 5.62 1.33
CA ALA A 143 15.71 6.78 0.46
C ALA A 143 16.79 6.89 -0.64
N THR A 144 18.04 6.60 -0.29
CA THR A 144 19.16 6.57 -1.24
C THR A 144 19.00 5.50 -2.31
N GLU A 145 18.55 4.29 -1.95
CA GLU A 145 18.26 3.25 -2.94
C GLU A 145 17.08 3.62 -3.84
N ILE A 146 16.04 4.25 -3.29
CA ILE A 146 14.87 4.70 -4.07
C ILE A 146 15.26 5.75 -5.11
N ARG A 147 16.19 6.67 -4.81
CA ARG A 147 16.66 7.69 -5.75
C ARG A 147 17.40 7.11 -6.96
N LYS A 148 17.89 5.87 -6.87
CA LYS A 148 18.56 5.17 -7.97
C LYS A 148 17.56 4.49 -8.92
N LEU A 149 16.28 4.45 -8.55
CA LEU A 149 15.23 3.90 -9.39
C LEU A 149 15.00 4.81 -10.60
N PRO A 150 14.63 4.24 -11.76
CA PRO A 150 14.28 5.01 -12.94
C PRO A 150 13.00 5.84 -12.76
#